data_AF-Q39988-F1
#
_entry.id   AF-Q39988-F1
#
_cell.length_a   1.000
_cell.length_b   1.000
_cell.length_c   1.000
_cell.angle_alpha   90.00
_cell.angle_beta   90.00
_cell.angle_gamma   90.00
#
_symmetry.space_group_name_H-M   'P 1'
#
loop_
_entity.id
_entity.type
_entity.pdbx_description
1 polymer ?
#
loop_
_entity_poly.entity_id
_entity_poly.type
_entity_poly.pdbx_seq_one_letter_code
_entity_poly.pdbx_strand_id
1 'polypeptide(L)'
;MQVDCNLVLYDVDKPIWASNTGGLARDCHLNMQSDGNLVVYAPRNRAIWASNTQGKNGNYVCYLQKDRNVVIYGTARWATGTNIHGAGIVGVPGSAPQNTTAEMIKLVR
;
A
#
# COMPACT_ATOMS: atom_id res chain seq x y z
N MET A 1 6.69 -6.60 -9.92
CA MET A 1 7.55 -7.58 -9.24
C MET A 1 7.86 -8.67 -10.23
N GLN A 2 9.14 -8.91 -10.54
CA GLN A 2 9.53 -9.93 -11.51
C GLN A 2 9.66 -11.32 -10.86
N VAL A 3 9.65 -12.37 -11.69
CA VAL A 3 9.73 -13.77 -11.26
C VAL A 3 11.08 -14.13 -10.63
N ASP A 4 12.13 -13.41 -10.99
CA ASP A 4 13.48 -13.54 -10.45
C ASP A 4 13.68 -12.81 -9.12
N CYS A 5 12.60 -12.31 -8.52
CA CYS A 5 12.61 -11.50 -7.31
C CYS A 5 13.21 -10.10 -7.45
N ASN A 6 13.28 -9.53 -8.66
CA ASN A 6 13.62 -8.13 -8.84
C ASN A 6 12.38 -7.22 -8.84
N LEU A 7 12.40 -6.16 -8.04
CA LEU A 7 11.42 -5.08 -8.14
C LEU A 7 11.98 -4.03 -9.09
N VAL A 8 11.32 -3.83 -10.23
CA VAL A 8 11.83 -2.97 -11.31
C VAL A 8 10.74 -2.02 -11.77
N LEU A 9 11.09 -0.75 -11.95
CA LEU A 9 10.29 0.23 -12.65
C LEU A 9 10.78 0.32 -14.10
N TYR A 10 9.84 0.16 -15.03
CA TYR A 10 10.10 0.24 -16.47
C TYR A 10 9.50 1.52 -17.06
N ASP A 11 10.20 2.06 -18.05
CA ASP A 11 9.67 3.01 -19.02
C ASP A 11 9.56 2.29 -20.37
N VAL A 12 8.34 1.84 -20.68
CA VAL A 12 8.05 0.90 -21.78
C VAL A 12 8.86 -0.39 -21.60
N ASP A 13 10.01 -0.52 -22.27
CA ASP A 13 10.90 -1.69 -22.19
C ASP A 13 12.25 -1.39 -21.51
N LYS A 14 12.48 -0.13 -21.13
CA LYS A 14 13.73 0.31 -20.49
C LYS A 14 13.61 0.25 -18.97
N PRO A 15 14.41 -0.56 -18.25
CA PRO A 15 14.46 -0.48 -16.80
C PRO A 15 15.08 0.85 -16.40
N ILE A 16 14.37 1.63 -15.56
CA ILE A 16 14.82 2.96 -15.12
C ILE A 16 15.17 3.00 -13.63
N TRP A 17 14.72 2.01 -12.85
CA TRP A 17 15.10 1.80 -11.46
C TRP A 17 14.89 0.33 -11.08
N ALA A 18 15.72 -0.22 -10.19
CA ALA A 18 15.56 -1.57 -9.66
C ALA A 18 16.02 -1.68 -8.21
N SER A 19 15.43 -2.63 -7.47
CA SER A 19 15.90 -3.05 -6.14
C SER A 19 17.21 -3.83 -6.18
N ASN A 20 17.62 -4.31 -7.37
CA ASN A 20 18.81 -5.13 -7.61
C ASN A 20 18.79 -6.44 -6.81
N THR A 21 17.62 -7.08 -6.71
CA THR A 21 17.42 -8.35 -6.00
C THR A 21 17.17 -9.55 -6.91
N GLY A 22 17.36 -9.36 -8.22
CA GLY A 22 17.24 -10.42 -9.22
C GLY A 22 18.14 -11.61 -8.92
N GLY A 23 17.59 -12.82 -8.95
CA GLY A 23 18.31 -14.07 -8.71
C GLY A 23 18.57 -14.43 -7.25
N LEU A 24 18.20 -13.57 -6.29
CA LEU A 24 18.39 -13.87 -4.86
C LEU A 24 17.40 -14.91 -4.31
N ALA A 25 16.25 -15.09 -4.98
CA ALA A 25 15.19 -16.03 -4.63
C ALA A 25 14.24 -16.25 -5.83
N ARG A 26 13.13 -16.96 -5.59
CA ARG A 26 11.97 -17.09 -6.47
C ARG A 26 10.68 -16.92 -5.65
N ASP A 27 9.56 -16.70 -6.33
CA ASP A 27 8.22 -16.56 -5.72
C ASP A 27 8.14 -15.45 -4.66
N CYS A 28 8.80 -14.33 -4.93
CA CYS A 28 8.79 -13.18 -4.05
C CYS A 28 7.53 -12.33 -4.21
N HIS A 29 7.18 -11.62 -3.14
CA HIS A 29 6.10 -10.65 -3.15
C HIS A 29 6.56 -9.30 -2.60
N LEU A 30 5.87 -8.25 -3.04
CA LEU A 30 6.05 -6.90 -2.55
C LEU A 30 4.98 -6.63 -1.49
N ASN A 31 5.37 -6.07 -0.35
CA ASN A 31 4.46 -5.75 0.74
C ASN A 31 4.66 -4.30 1.20
N MET A 32 3.58 -3.50 1.18
CA MET A 32 3.55 -2.18 1.80
C MET A 32 3.08 -2.37 3.24
N GLN A 33 4.00 -2.30 4.19
CA GLN A 33 3.72 -2.53 5.59
C GLN A 33 2.97 -1.36 6.22
N SER A 34 2.27 -1.64 7.33
CA SER A 34 1.50 -0.64 8.07
C SER A 34 2.38 0.38 8.80
N ASP A 35 3.67 0.15 8.93
CA ASP A 35 4.63 1.13 9.46
C ASP A 35 5.18 2.08 8.39
N GLY A 36 4.79 1.93 7.12
CA GLY A 36 5.29 2.75 6.03
C GLY A 36 6.56 2.21 5.37
N ASN A 37 6.99 0.99 5.66
CA ASN A 37 8.10 0.34 4.98
C ASN A 37 7.63 -0.52 3.79
N LEU A 38 8.19 -0.26 2.60
CA LEU A 38 7.94 -1.10 1.43
C LEU A 38 9.02 -2.18 1.36
N VAL A 39 8.61 -3.45 1.43
CA VAL A 39 9.53 -4.58 1.58
C VAL A 39 9.30 -5.62 0.50
N VAL A 40 10.39 -6.12 -0.09
CA VAL A 40 10.36 -7.32 -0.93
C VAL A 40 10.67 -8.52 -0.04
N TYR A 41 9.75 -9.48 -0.03
CA TYR A 41 9.86 -10.72 0.72
C TYR A 41 10.06 -11.91 -0.21
N ALA A 42 11.09 -12.70 0.10
CA ALA A 42 11.24 -14.06 -0.40
C ALA A 42 10.36 -15.04 0.41
N PRO A 43 10.22 -16.30 -0.04
CA PRO A 43 9.49 -17.33 0.69
C PRO A 43 9.92 -17.44 2.15
N ARG A 44 8.98 -17.88 3.00
CA ARG A 44 9.14 -17.91 4.47
C ARG A 44 9.33 -16.52 5.10
N ASN A 45 8.78 -15.48 4.47
CA ASN A 45 8.81 -14.09 4.96
C ASN A 45 10.23 -13.53 5.21
N ARG A 46 11.21 -13.97 4.41
CA ARG A 46 12.57 -13.43 4.49
C ARG A 46 12.67 -12.14 3.68
N ALA A 47 12.88 -11.01 4.35
CA ALA A 47 13.10 -9.73 3.67
C ALA A 47 14.41 -9.77 2.87
N ILE A 48 14.36 -9.37 1.60
CA ILE A 48 15.53 -9.30 0.71
C ILE A 48 15.82 -7.88 0.21
N TRP A 49 14.87 -6.95 0.37
CA TRP A 49 15.06 -5.51 0.16
C TRP A 49 14.01 -4.74 0.94
N ALA A 50 14.34 -3.52 1.39
CA ALA A 50 13.40 -2.60 2.04
C ALA A 50 13.70 -1.15 1.63
N SER A 51 12.66 -0.31 1.60
CA SER A 51 12.81 1.14 1.41
C SER A 51 13.44 1.83 2.62
N ASN A 52 13.44 1.18 3.78
CA ASN A 52 13.93 1.70 5.07
C ASN A 52 13.19 2.97 5.51
N THR A 53 11.88 3.00 5.25
CA THR A 53 10.99 4.14 5.56
C THR A 53 10.06 3.87 6.72
N GLN A 54 10.36 2.85 7.53
CA GLN A 54 9.56 2.51 8.71
C GLN A 54 9.40 3.72 9.64
N GLY A 55 8.15 3.98 10.01
CA GLY A 55 7.71 5.07 10.85
C GLY A 55 6.62 4.62 11.82
N LYS A 56 5.59 5.44 11.99
CA LYS A 56 4.47 5.11 12.88
C LYS A 56 3.55 4.10 12.20
N ASN A 57 2.94 3.21 12.97
CA ASN A 57 1.88 2.35 12.45
C ASN A 57 0.69 3.20 11.96
N GLY A 58 0.17 2.92 10.77
CA GLY A 58 -0.91 3.64 10.14
C GLY A 58 -1.23 3.17 8.72
N ASN A 59 -2.00 3.98 8.00
CA ASN A 59 -2.35 3.72 6.61
C ASN A 59 -1.36 4.42 5.68
N TYR A 60 -0.70 3.64 4.83
CA TYR A 60 0.24 4.10 3.82
C TYR A 60 -0.18 3.61 2.44
N VAL A 61 0.19 4.37 1.40
CA VAL A 61 0.00 3.97 0.00
C VAL A 61 1.30 4.14 -0.75
N CYS A 62 1.67 3.13 -1.55
CA CYS A 62 2.73 3.25 -2.56
C CYS A 62 2.06 3.59 -3.89
N TYR A 63 2.45 4.72 -4.49
CA TYR A 63 1.76 5.28 -5.65
C TYR A 63 2.75 5.61 -6.78
N LEU A 64 2.47 5.10 -7.98
CA LEU A 64 3.16 5.49 -9.20
C LEU A 64 2.51 6.75 -9.76
N GLN A 65 3.25 7.85 -9.71
CA GLN A 65 2.80 9.16 -10.16
C GLN A 65 2.93 9.34 -11.67
N LYS A 66 2.20 10.32 -12.21
CA LYS A 66 2.22 10.68 -13.64
C LYS A 66 3.57 11.21 -14.14
N ASP A 67 4.43 11.67 -13.23
CA ASP A 67 5.79 12.17 -13.51
C ASP A 67 6.85 11.06 -13.48
N ARG A 68 6.41 9.79 -13.42
CA ARG A 68 7.23 8.57 -13.36
C ARG A 68 7.94 8.33 -12.03
N ASN A 69 7.58 9.07 -10.98
CA ASN A 69 8.08 8.78 -9.64
C ASN A 69 7.23 7.73 -8.92
N VAL A 70 7.85 6.94 -8.04
CA VAL A 70 7.15 6.02 -7.14
C VAL A 70 7.34 6.51 -5.72
N VAL A 71 6.23 6.86 -5.06
CA VAL A 71 6.25 7.54 -3.77
C VAL A 71 5.39 6.81 -2.76
N ILE A 72 5.90 6.71 -1.54
CA ILE A 72 5.15 6.25 -0.38
C ILE A 72 4.53 7.48 0.30
N TYR A 73 3.22 7.51 0.40
CA TYR A 73 2.47 8.51 1.15
C TYR A 73 1.89 7.93 2.44
N GLY A 74 1.94 8.71 3.51
CA GLY A 74 1.28 8.39 4.77
C GLY A 74 1.78 9.29 5.92
N THR A 75 1.21 9.14 7.12
CA THR A 75 -0.06 8.45 7.36
C THR A 75 -1.25 9.25 6.82
N ALA A 76 -2.42 8.63 6.70
CA ALA A 76 -3.66 9.33 6.37
C ALA A 76 -3.89 10.51 7.34
N ARG A 77 -4.12 11.71 6.79
CA ARG A 77 -4.34 12.94 7.57
C ARG A 77 -5.82 13.21 7.86
N TRP A 78 -6.69 12.79 6.96
CA TRP A 78 -8.15 12.93 7.06
C TRP A 78 -8.82 11.82 6.26
N ALA A 79 -10.01 11.40 6.69
CA ALA A 79 -10.85 10.44 5.98
C ALA A 79 -12.34 10.78 6.21
N THR A 80 -13.20 10.41 5.25
CA THR A 80 -14.66 10.55 5.38
C THR A 80 -15.27 9.59 6.42
N GLY A 81 -14.58 8.50 6.77
CA GLY A 81 -15.06 7.51 7.73
C GLY A 81 -16.18 6.60 7.21
N THR A 82 -16.27 6.39 5.90
CA THR A 82 -17.35 5.62 5.24
C THR A 82 -16.95 4.19 4.85
N ASN A 83 -15.83 3.69 5.36
CA ASN A 83 -15.36 2.34 5.08
C ASN A 83 -16.30 1.28 5.69
N ILE A 84 -16.76 0.32 4.86
CA ILE A 84 -17.73 -0.72 5.25
C ILE A 84 -17.11 -1.94 5.97
N HIS A 85 -15.79 -1.95 6.16
CA HIS A 85 -15.08 -2.99 6.91
C HIS A 85 -14.10 -2.34 7.92
N GLY A 86 -14.14 -2.87 9.14
CA GLY A 86 -13.71 -2.18 10.37
C GLY A 86 -12.23 -1.85 10.48
N ALA A 87 -11.97 -0.61 10.86
CA ALA A 87 -10.86 -0.22 11.71
C ALA A 87 -11.43 0.78 12.74
N GLY A 88 -11.75 0.28 13.94
CA GLY A 88 -12.00 1.08 15.14
C GLY A 88 -12.95 2.26 15.00
N ILE A 89 -14.26 2.00 14.91
CA ILE A 89 -15.25 2.99 15.34
C ILE A 89 -15.14 3.08 16.87
N VAL A 90 -14.28 3.97 17.39
CA VAL A 90 -14.59 4.67 18.64
C VAL A 90 -15.55 5.78 18.25
N GLY A 91 -16.76 5.37 17.92
CA GLY A 91 -17.90 6.22 17.71
C GLY A 91 -18.50 6.49 19.08
N VAL A 92 -18.55 7.77 19.41
CA VAL A 92 -19.48 8.41 20.34
C VAL A 92 -20.80 7.61 20.47
N PRO A 93 -21.34 7.41 21.69
CA PRO A 93 -22.51 6.55 21.90
C PRO A 93 -23.73 7.10 21.16
N GLY A 94 -24.22 6.32 20.19
CA GLY A 94 -25.38 6.66 19.38
C GLY A 94 -25.68 5.55 18.37
N SER A 95 -26.19 4.42 18.85
CA SER A 95 -26.64 3.29 18.04
C SER A 95 -27.82 3.64 17.13
N ALA A 96 -27.77 3.30 15.84
CA ALA A 96 -28.92 2.92 15.01
C ALA A 96 -28.44 2.21 13.69
N PRO A 97 -29.30 1.51 12.94
CA PRO A 97 -29.14 0.09 12.62
C PRO A 97 -28.58 -0.19 11.21
N GLN A 98 -28.05 -1.39 11.05
CA GLN A 98 -27.76 -2.02 9.76
C GLN A 98 -29.07 -2.36 9.03
N ASN A 99 -29.40 -1.66 7.93
CA ASN A 99 -30.04 -2.28 6.76
C ASN A 99 -30.10 -1.39 5.50
N THR A 100 -29.65 -1.97 4.38
CA THR A 100 -30.17 -1.91 3.00
C THR A 100 -30.70 -0.59 2.43
N THR A 101 -29.89 0.06 1.57
CA THR A 101 -30.22 0.42 0.17
C THR A 101 -28.98 1.03 -0.47
N ALA A 102 -28.79 0.87 -1.78
CA ALA A 102 -27.69 1.50 -2.51
C ALA A 102 -27.83 3.03 -2.45
N GLU A 103 -27.16 3.66 -1.50
CA GLU A 103 -27.11 5.12 -1.44
C GLU A 103 -26.03 5.60 -2.42
N MET A 104 -26.49 6.29 -3.48
CA MET A 104 -25.61 6.96 -4.41
C MET A 104 -24.66 7.89 -3.67
N ILE A 105 -23.37 7.74 -3.91
CA ILE A 105 -22.34 8.71 -3.52
C ILE A 105 -22.66 10.03 -4.22
N LYS A 106 -23.36 10.94 -3.54
CA LYS A 106 -23.55 12.32 -3.99
C LYS A 106 -22.39 13.16 -3.46
N LEU A 107 -21.43 13.48 -4.33
CA LEU A 107 -20.49 14.56 -4.07
C LEU A 107 -21.20 15.89 -4.38
N VAL A 108 -21.78 16.51 -3.37
CA VAL A 108 -22.42 17.83 -3.51
C VAL A 108 -21.32 18.89 -3.39
N ARG A 109 -21.30 19.85 -4.32
CA ARG A 109 -20.43 21.04 -4.25
C ARG A 109 -21.01 22.07 -3.29
#